data_AF-A0A2E0BQX1-F1
#
_entry.id   AF-A0A2E0BQX1-F1
#
_cell.length_a   1.000
_cell.length_b   1.000
_cell.length_c   1.000
_cell.angle_alpha   90.00
_cell.angle_beta   90.00
_cell.angle_gamma   90.00
#
_symmetry.space_group_name_H-M   'P 1'
#
loop_
_entity.id
_entity.type
_entity.pdbx_description
1 polymer ?
#
loop_
_entity_poly.entity_id
_entity_poly.type
_entity_poly.pdbx_seq_one_letter_code
_entity_poly.pdbx_strand_id
1 'polypeptide(L)'
;MNQLIYTEDNNLHITKPNGLRYEYKNVEKPNLGFEFDVVVYDMQEGEYKIVNYNDDLPFNEQEKSALENSERDAIEDFINQSEPPNGMCLNNQFMSDIENVTRDRINECANHYRFEHLNECVYAGREGSNHPFRSEARRVLEFADAIWTVCFQTQDEINATREDHLKPFEEYVHVLPDNATPDSIS
;
A
#
# COMPACT_ATOMS: atom_id res chain seq x y z
N MET A 1 -7.23 -0.72 -12.24
CA MET A 1 -8.29 -1.65 -11.78
C MET A 1 -9.13 -0.85 -10.82
N ASN A 2 -10.42 -0.74 -11.07
CA ASN A 2 -11.31 0.14 -10.31
C ASN A 2 -11.84 -0.61 -9.10
N GLN A 3 -11.96 0.10 -7.97
CA GLN A 3 -12.44 -0.49 -6.73
C GLN A 3 -13.30 0.52 -5.99
N LEU A 4 -14.41 0.06 -5.41
CA LEU A 4 -15.18 0.79 -4.43
C LEU A 4 -15.60 -0.16 -3.32
N ILE A 5 -15.19 0.13 -2.10
CA ILE A 5 -15.62 -0.61 -0.91
C ILE A 5 -16.22 0.39 0.07
N TYR A 6 -17.49 0.21 0.40
CA TYR A 6 -18.16 0.94 1.47
C TYR A 6 -18.48 -0.04 2.60
N THR A 7 -17.93 0.23 3.79
CA THR A 7 -18.03 -0.66 4.95
C THR A 7 -19.11 -0.21 5.93
N GLU A 8 -19.50 -1.12 6.83
CA GLU A 8 -20.43 -0.90 7.94
C GLU A 8 -19.96 0.23 8.89
N ASP A 9 -18.66 0.47 8.95
CA ASP A 9 -18.04 1.52 9.77
C ASP A 9 -18.11 2.91 9.11
N ASN A 10 -18.86 3.06 8.01
CA ASN A 10 -18.94 4.28 7.22
C ASN A 10 -17.59 4.71 6.61
N ASN A 11 -16.74 3.73 6.26
CA ASN A 11 -15.50 3.98 5.53
C ASN A 11 -15.72 3.70 4.04
N LEU A 12 -15.21 4.59 3.19
CA LEU A 12 -15.29 4.49 1.74
C LEU A 12 -13.88 4.41 1.16
N HIS A 13 -13.52 3.25 0.61
CA HIS A 13 -12.27 3.01 -0.09
C HIS A 13 -12.51 3.10 -1.59
N ILE A 14 -11.68 3.84 -2.30
CA ILE A 14 -11.76 4.00 -3.75
C ILE A 14 -10.38 3.76 -4.36
N THR A 15 -10.35 2.94 -5.41
CA THR A 15 -9.20 2.81 -6.31
C THR A 15 -9.60 3.25 -7.71
N LYS A 16 -8.85 4.19 -8.28
CA LYS A 16 -9.03 4.75 -9.62
C LYS A 16 -8.40 3.87 -10.72
N PRO A 17 -8.75 4.10 -12.00
CA PRO A 17 -8.15 3.37 -13.12
C PRO A 17 -6.63 3.45 -13.19
N ASN A 18 -6.07 4.63 -12.86
CA ASN A 18 -4.62 4.88 -12.83
C ASN A 18 -3.92 4.28 -11.60
N GLY A 19 -4.65 3.61 -10.70
CA GLY A 19 -4.10 2.99 -9.48
C GLY A 19 -3.99 3.94 -8.28
N LEU A 20 -4.50 5.17 -8.35
CA LEU A 20 -4.63 6.06 -7.20
C LEU A 20 -5.67 5.47 -6.22
N ARG A 21 -5.29 5.35 -4.95
CA ARG A 21 -6.06 4.78 -3.86
C ARG A 21 -6.26 5.81 -2.78
N TYR A 22 -7.47 5.91 -2.26
CA TYR A 22 -7.77 6.78 -1.12
C TYR A 22 -8.96 6.26 -0.33
N GLU A 23 -9.03 6.73 0.91
CA GLU A 23 -10.05 6.37 1.87
C GLU A 23 -10.69 7.64 2.43
N TYR A 24 -12.01 7.60 2.59
CA TYR A 24 -12.76 8.52 3.41
C TYR A 24 -13.30 7.81 4.64
N LYS A 25 -13.07 8.39 5.83
CA LYS A 25 -13.51 7.83 7.11
C LYS A 25 -14.73 8.57 7.63
N ASN A 26 -15.67 7.83 8.22
CA ASN A 26 -16.90 8.36 8.79
C ASN A 26 -17.70 9.23 7.80
N VAL A 27 -17.91 8.72 6.59
CA VAL A 27 -18.67 9.43 5.55
C VAL A 27 -20.08 8.90 5.40
N GLU A 28 -20.98 9.80 5.00
CA GLU A 28 -22.33 9.41 4.60
C GLU A 28 -22.28 8.40 3.46
N LYS A 29 -23.26 7.48 3.48
CA LYS A 29 -23.44 6.46 2.45
C LYS A 29 -23.48 7.11 1.06
N PRO A 30 -22.64 6.67 0.11
CA PRO A 30 -22.61 7.26 -1.22
C PRO A 30 -23.93 7.01 -1.94
N ASN A 31 -24.40 8.02 -2.68
CA ASN A 31 -25.62 7.89 -3.47
C ASN A 31 -25.30 7.18 -4.80
N LEU A 32 -25.39 5.85 -4.80
CA LEU A 32 -25.16 5.01 -5.97
C LEU A 32 -26.45 4.65 -6.74
N GLY A 33 -27.61 5.16 -6.32
CA GLY A 33 -28.89 4.91 -7.00
C GLY A 33 -29.53 3.54 -6.71
N PHE A 34 -29.00 2.77 -5.76
CA PHE A 34 -29.57 1.52 -5.26
C PHE A 34 -29.36 1.37 -3.75
N GLU A 35 -30.07 0.43 -3.12
CA GLU A 35 -29.98 0.18 -1.68
C GLU A 35 -28.86 -0.81 -1.33
N PHE A 36 -28.10 -0.46 -0.27
CA PHE A 36 -27.02 -1.24 0.32
C PHE A 36 -26.64 -0.67 1.70
N ASP A 37 -26.20 -1.48 2.63
CA ASP A 37 -25.46 -1.04 3.82
C ASP A 37 -23.95 -1.18 3.60
N VAL A 38 -23.55 -2.23 2.88
CA VAL A 38 -22.16 -2.49 2.48
C VAL A 38 -22.12 -2.80 1.00
N VAL A 39 -21.11 -2.27 0.30
CA VAL A 39 -20.82 -2.58 -1.10
C VAL A 39 -19.36 -2.97 -1.22
N VAL A 40 -19.11 -4.09 -1.91
CA VAL A 40 -17.78 -4.53 -2.31
C VAL A 40 -17.78 -4.64 -3.83
N TYR A 41 -17.04 -3.74 -4.48
CA TYR A 41 -16.76 -3.78 -5.90
C TYR A 41 -15.24 -3.89 -6.09
N ASP A 42 -14.77 -5.13 -6.27
CA ASP A 42 -13.36 -5.46 -6.45
C ASP A 42 -13.23 -6.70 -7.34
N MET A 43 -12.34 -6.64 -8.34
CA MET A 43 -12.08 -7.79 -9.21
C MET A 43 -11.41 -8.98 -8.48
N GLN A 44 -10.76 -8.75 -7.33
CA GLN A 44 -10.07 -9.79 -6.55
C GLN A 44 -10.97 -10.38 -5.45
N GLU A 45 -11.64 -9.52 -4.68
CA GLU A 45 -12.48 -9.92 -3.53
C GLU A 45 -13.93 -10.24 -3.93
N GLY A 46 -14.37 -9.81 -5.12
CA GLY A 46 -15.69 -10.05 -5.68
C GLY A 46 -16.57 -8.81 -5.75
N GLU A 47 -17.75 -8.99 -6.34
CA GLU A 47 -18.70 -7.92 -6.65
C GLU A 47 -20.07 -8.21 -6.05
N TYR A 48 -20.36 -7.63 -4.89
CA TYR A 48 -21.59 -7.86 -4.15
C TYR A 48 -21.96 -6.69 -3.25
N LYS A 49 -23.21 -6.69 -2.80
CA LYS A 49 -23.75 -5.76 -1.80
C LYS A 49 -24.45 -6.53 -0.68
N ILE A 50 -24.52 -5.92 0.48
CA ILE A 50 -25.34 -6.36 1.62
C ILE A 50 -26.36 -5.25 1.84
N VAL A 51 -27.65 -5.57 1.83
CA VAL A 51 -28.73 -4.54 1.90
C VAL A 51 -29.17 -4.26 3.33
N ASN A 52 -29.15 -5.26 4.19
CA ASN A 52 -29.47 -5.14 5.61
C ASN A 52 -28.33 -5.80 6.39
N TYR A 53 -27.31 -5.04 6.74
CA TYR A 53 -26.18 -5.55 7.53
C TYR A 53 -26.68 -5.93 8.92
N ASN A 54 -26.35 -7.14 9.37
CA ASN A 54 -26.75 -7.64 10.68
C ASN A 54 -25.56 -7.64 11.64
N ASP A 55 -25.58 -6.73 12.62
CA ASP A 55 -24.52 -6.59 13.63
C ASP A 55 -24.29 -7.85 14.48
N ASP A 56 -25.27 -8.75 14.55
CA ASP A 56 -25.18 -10.01 15.31
C ASP A 56 -24.46 -11.13 14.53
N LEU A 57 -24.20 -10.94 13.23
CA LEU A 57 -23.60 -11.96 12.36
C LEU A 57 -22.18 -11.59 11.93
N PRO A 58 -21.24 -12.56 11.88
CA PRO A 58 -19.95 -12.34 11.24
C PRO A 58 -20.12 -11.94 9.76
N PHE A 59 -19.23 -11.10 9.24
CA PHE A 59 -19.24 -10.62 7.84
C PHE A 59 -19.41 -11.74 6.80
N ASN A 60 -18.82 -12.90 7.05
CA ASN A 60 -18.82 -14.04 6.14
C ASN A 60 -20.19 -14.72 6.03
N GLU A 61 -21.06 -14.54 7.03
CA GLU A 61 -22.39 -15.11 7.14
C GLU A 61 -23.50 -14.13 6.73
N GLN A 62 -23.13 -12.90 6.35
CA GLN A 62 -24.06 -11.88 5.86
C GLN A 62 -24.71 -12.31 4.54
N GLU A 63 -25.96 -11.87 4.33
CA GLU A 63 -26.67 -12.12 3.08
C GLU A 63 -26.10 -11.23 1.95
N LYS A 64 -25.28 -11.83 1.10
CA LYS A 64 -24.62 -11.16 -0.03
C LYS A 64 -25.47 -11.30 -1.28
N SER A 65 -25.86 -10.16 -1.85
CA SER A 65 -26.52 -10.08 -3.15
C SER A 65 -25.51 -9.68 -4.22
N ALA A 66 -25.49 -10.35 -5.36
CA ALA A 66 -24.63 -9.97 -6.48
C ALA A 66 -25.04 -8.61 -7.04
N LEU A 67 -24.06 -7.82 -7.50
CA LEU A 67 -24.33 -6.55 -8.17
C LEU A 67 -24.97 -6.79 -9.55
N GLU A 68 -25.98 -5.99 -9.89
CA GLU A 68 -26.54 -5.94 -11.24
C GLU A 68 -25.66 -5.10 -12.17
N ASN A 69 -25.83 -5.25 -13.49
CA ASN A 69 -25.01 -4.49 -14.46
C ASN A 69 -25.20 -2.97 -14.31
N SER A 70 -26.43 -2.51 -14.12
CA SER A 70 -26.71 -1.09 -13.87
C SER A 70 -26.08 -0.57 -12.58
N GLU A 71 -25.89 -1.43 -11.58
CA GLU A 71 -25.25 -1.07 -10.30
C GLU A 71 -23.74 -0.96 -10.46
N ARG A 72 -23.13 -1.88 -11.23
CA ARG A 72 -21.72 -1.77 -11.64
C ARG A 72 -21.47 -0.48 -12.40
N ASP A 73 -22.30 -0.17 -13.38
CA ASP A 73 -22.18 1.06 -14.17
C ASP A 73 -22.28 2.31 -13.27
N ALA A 74 -23.21 2.33 -12.31
CA ALA A 74 -23.34 3.43 -11.35
C ALA A 74 -22.12 3.56 -10.42
N ILE A 75 -21.54 2.45 -9.98
CA ILE A 75 -20.30 2.45 -9.18
C ILE A 75 -19.13 3.00 -10.00
N GLU A 76 -18.99 2.56 -11.24
CA GLU A 76 -17.94 3.02 -12.15
C GLU A 76 -18.04 4.53 -12.43
N ASP A 77 -19.24 5.03 -12.68
CA ASP A 77 -19.50 6.46 -12.84
C ASP A 77 -19.13 7.24 -11.57
N PHE A 78 -19.48 6.72 -10.40
CA PHE A 78 -19.11 7.33 -9.11
C PHE A 78 -17.60 7.33 -8.89
N ILE A 79 -16.92 6.21 -9.16
CA ILE A 79 -15.45 6.14 -9.08
C ILE A 79 -14.85 7.19 -10.00
N ASN A 80 -15.30 7.33 -11.24
CA ASN A 80 -14.76 8.31 -12.19
C ASN A 80 -14.94 9.76 -11.71
N GLN A 81 -16.12 10.09 -11.16
CA GLN A 81 -16.46 11.45 -10.71
C GLN A 81 -15.90 11.81 -9.33
N SER A 82 -15.56 10.83 -8.50
CA SER A 82 -15.04 11.09 -7.16
C SER A 82 -13.71 11.85 -7.20
N GLU A 83 -13.54 12.82 -6.32
CA GLU A 83 -12.27 13.52 -6.17
C GLU A 83 -11.47 12.89 -5.03
N PRO A 84 -10.13 12.82 -5.11
CA PRO A 84 -9.30 12.38 -3.99
C PRO A 84 -9.26 13.48 -2.90
N PRO A 85 -8.99 13.11 -1.62
CA PRO A 85 -8.76 14.09 -0.57
C PRO A 85 -7.62 15.06 -0.89
N ASN A 86 -7.66 16.26 -0.30
CA ASN A 86 -6.61 17.26 -0.48
C ASN A 86 -5.22 16.70 -0.18
N GLY A 87 -4.30 16.86 -1.13
CA GLY A 87 -2.92 16.38 -1.01
C GLY A 87 -2.74 14.90 -1.35
N MET A 88 -3.80 14.16 -1.72
CA MET A 88 -3.64 12.83 -2.31
C MET A 88 -3.53 12.94 -3.84
N CYS A 89 -2.45 12.40 -4.37
CA CYS A 89 -2.19 12.25 -5.80
C CYS A 89 -1.32 11.01 -6.01
N LEU A 90 -1.17 10.56 -7.25
CA LEU A 90 -0.45 9.32 -7.53
C LEU A 90 1.04 9.45 -7.16
N ASN A 91 1.62 10.64 -7.35
CA ASN A 91 3.00 10.92 -6.95
C ASN A 91 3.20 10.69 -5.43
N ASN A 92 2.34 11.28 -4.59
CA ASN A 92 2.44 11.17 -3.14
C ASN A 92 2.23 9.72 -2.67
N GLN A 93 1.32 9.00 -3.33
CA GLN A 93 1.12 7.57 -3.08
C GLN A 93 2.38 6.78 -3.43
N PHE A 94 2.93 6.94 -4.64
CA PHE A 94 4.12 6.20 -5.07
C PHE A 94 5.32 6.50 -4.18
N MET A 95 5.52 7.76 -3.78
CA MET A 95 6.57 8.12 -2.83
C MET A 95 6.39 7.41 -1.50
N SER A 96 5.17 7.36 -0.96
CA SER A 96 4.88 6.68 0.31
C SER A 96 5.07 5.16 0.19
N ASP A 97 4.60 4.57 -0.91
CA ASP A 97 4.72 3.14 -1.19
C ASP A 97 6.20 2.72 -1.33
N ILE A 98 7.04 3.54 -1.99
CA ILE A 98 8.50 3.30 -2.10
C ILE A 98 9.19 3.33 -0.74
N GLU A 99 8.80 4.24 0.16
CA GLU A 99 9.36 4.24 1.51
C GLU A 99 8.98 2.98 2.28
N ASN A 100 7.75 2.49 2.11
CA ASN A 100 7.30 1.26 2.75
C ASN A 100 8.09 0.06 2.23
N VAL A 101 8.24 -0.09 0.91
CA VAL A 101 9.10 -1.12 0.31
C VAL A 101 10.54 -1.03 0.83
N THR A 102 11.07 0.19 0.96
CA THR A 102 12.41 0.44 1.50
C THR A 102 12.54 -0.03 2.94
N ARG A 103 11.58 0.32 3.80
CA ARG A 103 11.53 -0.12 5.21
C ARG A 103 11.42 -1.65 5.31
N ASP A 104 10.57 -2.25 4.49
CA ASP A 104 10.35 -3.70 4.48
C ASP A 104 11.63 -4.44 4.10
N ARG A 105 12.33 -4.03 3.04
CA ARG A 105 13.61 -4.63 2.64
C ARG A 105 14.70 -4.48 3.71
N ILE A 106 14.74 -3.36 4.43
CA ILE A 106 15.67 -3.17 5.56
C ILE A 106 15.33 -4.13 6.70
N ASN A 107 14.04 -4.26 7.05
CA ASN A 107 13.59 -5.19 8.08
C ASN A 107 13.87 -6.64 7.69
N GLU A 108 13.67 -7.02 6.43
CA GLU A 108 14.05 -8.33 5.89
C GLU A 108 15.56 -8.57 5.98
N CYS A 109 16.37 -7.56 5.67
CA CYS A 109 17.83 -7.63 5.84
C CYS A 109 18.23 -7.83 7.31
N ALA A 110 17.61 -7.10 8.24
CA ALA A 110 17.83 -7.26 9.68
C ALA A 110 17.46 -8.68 10.15
N ASN A 111 16.27 -9.13 9.78
CA ASN A 111 15.75 -10.46 10.10
C ASN A 111 16.64 -11.58 9.55
N HIS A 112 17.18 -11.41 8.34
CA HIS A 112 18.14 -12.34 7.75
C HIS A 112 19.38 -12.53 8.64
N TYR A 113 19.85 -11.47 9.28
CA TYR A 113 20.97 -11.50 10.23
C TYR A 113 20.55 -11.70 11.70
N ARG A 114 19.32 -12.17 11.94
CA ARG A 114 18.76 -12.52 13.26
C ARG A 114 18.53 -11.32 14.18
N PHE A 115 18.43 -10.13 13.63
CA PHE A 115 17.99 -8.95 14.36
C PHE A 115 16.49 -8.79 14.12
N GLU A 116 15.72 -8.63 15.19
CA GLU A 116 14.26 -8.46 15.07
C GLU A 116 13.94 -7.10 14.41
N HIS A 117 14.79 -6.11 14.68
CA HIS A 117 14.57 -4.72 14.31
C HIS A 117 15.89 -4.00 14.02
N LEU A 118 15.82 -2.96 13.16
CA LEU A 118 16.98 -2.13 12.81
C LEU A 118 17.63 -1.45 14.04
N ASN A 119 16.86 -1.15 15.09
CA ASN A 119 17.38 -0.54 16.32
C ASN A 119 18.41 -1.45 17.03
N GLU A 120 18.29 -2.76 16.91
CA GLU A 120 19.26 -3.71 17.44
C GLU A 120 20.59 -3.62 16.72
N CYS A 121 20.53 -3.50 15.39
CA CYS A 121 21.70 -3.29 14.54
C CYS A 121 22.47 -2.02 14.93
N VAL A 122 21.77 -0.96 15.36
CA VAL A 122 22.42 0.30 15.77
C VAL A 122 23.38 0.08 16.95
N TYR A 123 22.91 -0.50 18.06
CA TYR A 123 23.81 -0.71 19.21
C TYR A 123 24.74 -1.91 19.03
N ALA A 124 24.36 -2.92 18.24
CA ALA A 124 25.21 -4.07 17.96
C ALA A 124 26.36 -3.70 17.02
N GLY A 125 26.09 -2.87 16.00
CA GLY A 125 27.02 -2.45 14.95
C GLY A 125 27.86 -1.22 15.31
N ARG A 126 27.51 -0.47 16.37
CA ARG A 126 28.28 0.70 16.79
C ARG A 126 29.77 0.42 16.97
N GLU A 127 30.57 1.46 16.82
CA GLU A 127 32.00 1.39 17.07
C GLU A 127 32.30 0.93 18.52
N GLY A 128 33.29 0.06 18.68
CA GLY A 128 33.67 -0.51 19.97
C GLY A 128 32.65 -1.51 20.58
N SER A 129 31.61 -1.91 19.84
CA SER A 129 30.69 -2.95 20.29
C SER A 129 31.36 -4.31 20.41
N ASN A 130 31.07 -5.03 21.50
CA ASN A 130 31.46 -6.42 21.72
C ASN A 130 30.34 -7.42 21.34
N HIS A 131 29.27 -6.96 20.70
CA HIS A 131 28.18 -7.83 20.29
C HIS A 131 28.69 -8.96 19.38
N PRO A 132 28.23 -10.23 19.56
CA PRO A 132 28.69 -11.36 18.76
C PRO A 132 28.47 -11.15 17.25
N PHE A 133 27.35 -10.53 16.88
CA PHE A 133 26.93 -10.29 15.49
C PHE A 133 27.20 -8.85 15.01
N ARG A 134 28.22 -8.18 15.55
CA ARG A 134 28.49 -6.75 15.26
C ARG A 134 28.82 -6.47 13.79
N SER A 135 29.41 -7.42 13.06
CA SER A 135 29.81 -7.22 11.67
C SER A 135 28.60 -7.29 10.74
N GLU A 136 27.66 -8.16 11.07
CA GLU A 136 26.38 -8.40 10.43
C GLU A 136 25.45 -7.22 10.66
N ALA A 137 25.40 -6.71 11.90
CA ALA A 137 24.72 -5.46 12.21
C ALA A 137 25.23 -4.29 11.36
N ARG A 138 26.54 -4.18 11.14
CA ARG A 138 27.11 -3.14 10.26
C ARG A 138 26.69 -3.31 8.80
N ARG A 139 26.63 -4.54 8.28
CA ARG A 139 26.12 -4.80 6.93
C ARG A 139 24.67 -4.36 6.77
N VAL A 140 23.83 -4.59 7.77
CA VAL A 140 22.43 -4.11 7.76
C VAL A 140 22.39 -2.58 7.73
N LEU A 141 23.23 -1.91 8.53
CA LEU A 141 23.30 -0.45 8.55
C LEU A 141 23.84 0.13 7.22
N GLU A 142 24.84 -0.51 6.62
CA GLU A 142 25.38 -0.16 5.30
C GLU A 142 24.33 -0.34 4.20
N PHE A 143 23.58 -1.45 4.23
CA PHE A 143 22.47 -1.68 3.31
C PHE A 143 21.37 -0.63 3.47
N ALA A 144 20.98 -0.32 4.72
CA ALA A 144 19.98 0.70 5.02
C ALA A 144 20.38 2.07 4.46
N ASP A 145 21.64 2.48 4.62
CA ASP A 145 22.15 3.74 4.06
C ASP A 145 22.10 3.77 2.52
N ALA A 146 22.51 2.66 1.88
CA ALA A 146 22.52 2.53 0.43
C ALA A 146 21.10 2.58 -0.17
N ILE A 147 20.15 1.82 0.39
CA ILE A 147 18.77 1.78 -0.12
C ILE A 147 18.04 3.10 0.12
N TRP A 148 18.25 3.78 1.26
CA TRP A 148 17.66 5.10 1.50
C TRP A 148 18.16 6.15 0.51
N THR A 149 19.44 6.09 0.14
CA THR A 149 20.00 6.97 -0.90
C THR A 149 19.27 6.83 -2.23
N VAL A 150 19.02 5.59 -2.67
CA VAL A 150 18.27 5.35 -3.93
C VAL A 150 16.80 5.72 -3.77
N CYS A 151 16.17 5.39 -2.64
CA CYS A 151 14.80 5.77 -2.32
C CYS A 151 14.56 7.28 -2.50
N PHE A 152 15.41 8.13 -1.90
CA PHE A 152 15.25 9.58 -2.03
C PHE A 152 15.45 10.07 -3.47
N GLN A 153 16.41 9.50 -4.22
CA GLN A 153 16.59 9.83 -5.63
C GLN A 153 15.36 9.46 -6.47
N THR A 154 14.76 8.30 -6.19
CA THR A 154 13.54 7.86 -6.87
C THR A 154 12.34 8.73 -6.49
N GLN A 155 12.21 9.14 -5.23
CA GLN A 155 11.17 10.07 -4.79
C GLN A 155 11.32 11.44 -5.44
N ASP A 156 12.54 11.97 -5.57
CA ASP A 156 12.81 13.23 -6.27
C ASP A 156 12.39 13.15 -7.76
N GLU A 157 12.69 12.03 -8.43
CA GLU A 157 12.23 11.77 -9.81
C GLU A 157 10.70 11.78 -9.89
N ILE A 158 10.03 11.05 -8.99
CA ILE A 158 8.56 10.99 -8.95
C ILE A 158 7.96 12.36 -8.70
N ASN A 159 8.45 13.10 -7.71
CA ASN A 159 7.95 14.42 -7.36
C ASN A 159 8.10 15.44 -8.51
N ALA A 160 9.18 15.33 -9.30
CA ALA A 160 9.41 16.18 -10.47
C ALA A 160 8.61 15.76 -11.71
N THR A 161 8.02 14.57 -11.71
CA THR A 161 7.30 13.99 -12.86
C THR A 161 5.82 14.33 -12.79
N ARG A 162 5.23 14.76 -13.92
CA ARG A 162 3.78 14.99 -13.99
C ARG A 162 3.05 13.65 -13.84
N GLU A 163 1.95 13.62 -13.10
CA GLU A 163 1.23 12.39 -12.74
C GLU A 163 0.95 11.44 -13.94
N ASP A 164 0.55 11.99 -15.09
CA ASP A 164 0.25 11.22 -16.31
C ASP A 164 1.49 10.68 -17.07
N HIS A 165 2.69 11.06 -16.63
CA HIS A 165 3.97 10.58 -17.15
C HIS A 165 4.72 9.68 -16.16
N LEU A 166 4.11 9.36 -15.01
CA LEU A 166 4.70 8.40 -14.08
C LEU A 166 4.87 7.05 -14.75
N LYS A 167 6.02 6.41 -14.49
CA LYS A 167 6.25 5.02 -14.88
C LYS A 167 5.34 4.10 -14.05
N PRO A 168 5.09 2.86 -14.50
CA PRO A 168 4.55 1.82 -13.64
C PRO A 168 5.31 1.74 -12.32
N PHE A 169 4.59 1.54 -11.21
CA PHE A 169 5.18 1.54 -9.87
C PHE A 169 6.32 0.53 -9.72
N GLU A 170 6.17 -0.64 -10.35
CA GLU A 170 7.13 -1.73 -10.34
C GLU A 170 8.48 -1.30 -10.91
N GLU A 171 8.51 -0.42 -11.91
CA GLU A 171 9.77 0.08 -12.48
C GLU A 171 10.55 0.93 -11.47
N TYR A 172 9.86 1.71 -10.64
CA TYR A 172 10.49 2.45 -9.54
C TYR A 172 10.98 1.52 -8.42
N VAL A 173 10.27 0.42 -8.15
CA VAL A 173 10.71 -0.58 -7.17
C VAL A 173 11.93 -1.36 -7.65
N HIS A 174 12.04 -1.62 -8.95
CA HIS A 174 13.16 -2.37 -9.54
C HIS A 174 14.52 -1.65 -9.46
N VAL A 175 14.54 -0.32 -9.30
CA VAL A 175 15.80 0.42 -9.11
C VAL A 175 16.32 0.34 -7.68
N LEU A 176 15.45 0.04 -6.71
CA LEU A 176 15.85 -0.08 -5.31
C LEU A 176 16.80 -1.28 -5.15
N PRO A 177 17.92 -1.13 -4.41
CA PRO A 177 18.79 -2.22 -4.06
C PRO A 177 18.02 -3.38 -3.42
N ASP A 178 18.30 -4.59 -3.88
CA ASP A 178 17.95 -5.81 -3.16
C ASP A 178 19.05 -6.12 -2.14
N ASN A 179 18.67 -6.77 -1.04
CA ASN A 179 19.64 -7.31 -0.10
C ASN A 179 20.40 -8.44 -0.81
N ALA A 180 21.52 -8.12 -1.45
CA ALA A 180 22.38 -9.11 -2.08
C ALA A 180 22.91 -10.05 -0.99
N THR A 181 22.36 -11.26 -0.92
CA THR A 181 22.97 -12.36 -0.19
C THR A 181 24.37 -12.61 -0.75
N PRO A 182 25.38 -12.95 0.08
CA PRO A 182 26.74 -13.25 -0.39
C PRO A 182 26.86 -14.36 -1.44
N ASP A 183 25.80 -15.12 -1.71
CA ASP A 183 25.81 -16.23 -2.67
C ASP A 183 25.59 -15.82 -4.14
N SER A 184 25.41 -14.53 -4.44
CA SER A 184 25.31 -14.05 -5.84
C SER A 184 26.66 -13.66 -6.47
N ILE A 185 27.77 -13.91 -5.77
CA ILE A 185 29.12 -13.94 -6.35
C ILE A 185 29.62 -15.39 -6.31
N SER A 186 29.15 -16.19 -7.25
CA SER A 186 29.70 -17.51 -7.57
C SER A 186 30.14 -17.54 -9.04
#